data_AF-A0A7S2LWE0-F1
#
_entry.id   AF-A0A7S2LWE0-F1
#
_cell.length_a   1.000
_cell.length_b   1.000
_cell.length_c   1.000
_cell.angle_alpha   90.00
_cell.angle_beta   90.00
_cell.angle_gamma   90.00
#
_symmetry.space_group_name_H-M   'P 1'
#
loop_
_entity.id
_entity.type
_entity.pdbx_description
1 polymer ?
#
loop_
_entity_poly.entity_id
_entity_poly.type
_entity_poly.pdbx_seq_one_letter_code
_entity_poly.pdbx_strand_id
1 'polypeptide(L)'
;MARALLCVGSFFLLNAGANPEDFERTWAEPECPVDCLCVAGGSEVEECPLDCQIEDGTDHALAMLQMRALRGSQQIGGALQHNPEQPQDANSSVPFCGLAAIRSAENDWDSMELAAAAKATGLGRLWHYNWQASTDVQADGAEYVPMIKYPGQVDLPPAGANGVGGVVLGWNEPDNGGQAGRDPKVMNDPESLAGQWVEDMQIARALGYTEFVAPAIANDVCWMDFFLKACERTPDCTGLITYLAFHRYQPKCASYSASPDNMYWRDDLSYLLSWQRLMDKYNQRGFKIKGFVMDEVGCLTSDYTSTAPADEQMQYMSQFFKQTIVEAKLGNATVRRRIRDTPYIMPRGPDAHSVNASSNSTITYQPGMCRAVDGGPQAGNDTIRAMESLHSVAWFSVDGGRGYLGGEVGKPGLNPLGKLYTETCRLVHNQGTHQGPSSSQQESDQSHDPDEDEPTRQEPEPHNESENSMASHEDSEKPRGPDIFVPPQQHRDQLQTANSSVPF
;
A
#
# COMPACT_ATOMS: atom_id res chain seq x y z
N MET A 1 0.78 56.01 -37.62
CA MET A 1 -0.57 55.69 -37.12
C MET A 1 -0.43 55.10 -35.71
N ALA A 2 -1.36 55.46 -34.83
CA ALA A 2 -1.41 55.44 -33.36
C ALA A 2 -0.68 54.32 -32.59
N ARG A 3 -0.19 54.50 -31.34
CA ARG A 3 0.32 55.64 -30.55
C ARG A 3 0.94 55.00 -29.28
N ALA A 4 2.16 55.36 -28.92
CA ALA A 4 2.76 55.09 -27.62
C ALA A 4 2.27 56.10 -26.57
N LEU A 5 2.26 55.72 -25.28
CA LEU A 5 2.23 56.54 -24.05
C LEU A 5 2.58 55.59 -22.88
N LEU A 6 3.70 55.69 -22.14
CA LEU A 6 4.15 56.71 -21.18
C LEU A 6 3.09 57.10 -20.14
N CYS A 7 3.29 56.65 -18.89
CA CYS A 7 2.73 57.28 -17.70
C CYS A 7 3.87 57.85 -16.85
N VAL A 8 3.88 59.18 -16.75
CA VAL A 8 4.58 60.01 -15.77
C VAL A 8 3.48 60.65 -14.92
N GLY A 9 3.67 60.75 -13.60
CA GLY A 9 2.76 61.52 -12.75
C GLY A 9 3.13 61.53 -11.27
N SER A 10 4.02 62.45 -10.90
CA SER A 10 4.40 62.81 -9.53
C SER A 10 3.31 63.59 -8.79
N PHE A 11 3.25 63.50 -7.45
CA PHE A 11 2.95 64.64 -6.57
C PHE A 11 3.60 64.45 -5.19
N PHE A 12 4.06 65.56 -4.60
CA PHE A 12 4.91 65.68 -3.41
C PHE A 12 4.23 66.63 -2.38
N LEU A 13 4.59 66.44 -1.10
CA LEU A 13 4.64 67.40 0.04
C LEU A 13 3.42 67.65 0.98
N LEU A 14 3.68 67.29 2.26
CA LEU A 14 3.53 68.03 3.53
C LEU A 14 2.14 68.53 4.00
N ASN A 15 1.70 68.08 5.19
CA ASN A 15 1.70 68.94 6.40
C ASN A 15 1.46 68.19 7.71
N ALA A 16 1.94 68.81 8.80
CA ALA A 16 2.00 68.34 10.17
C ALA A 16 0.70 68.56 10.99
N GLY A 17 0.54 67.77 12.06
CA GLY A 17 -0.07 68.26 13.31
C GLY A 17 -1.24 67.45 13.91
N ALA A 18 -1.04 67.05 15.17
CA ALA A 18 -2.01 66.92 16.26
C ALA A 18 -2.63 65.54 16.64
N ASN A 19 -2.26 65.18 17.87
CA ASN A 19 -2.95 64.51 18.98
C ASN A 19 -3.17 62.98 19.01
N PRO A 20 -2.71 62.30 20.09
CA PRO A 20 -3.03 60.91 20.39
C PRO A 20 -4.13 60.85 21.45
N GLU A 21 -5.36 60.54 21.07
CA GLU A 21 -6.38 59.93 21.94
C GLU A 21 -7.62 59.61 21.09
N ASP A 22 -8.15 58.40 21.31
CA ASP A 22 -9.42 57.86 20.83
C ASP A 22 -9.60 57.59 19.33
N PHE A 23 -9.50 56.32 18.93
CA PHE A 23 -10.56 55.70 18.12
C PHE A 23 -10.54 54.17 18.26
N GLU A 24 -11.66 53.65 18.74
CA GLU A 24 -11.96 52.22 18.90
C GLU A 24 -11.80 51.46 17.57
N ARG A 25 -11.02 50.38 17.60
CA ARG A 25 -10.95 49.40 16.50
C ARG A 25 -12.24 48.58 16.48
N THR A 26 -13.12 48.92 15.55
CA THR A 26 -14.01 47.93 14.93
C THR A 26 -13.14 47.03 14.05
N TRP A 27 -13.24 45.72 14.26
CA TRP A 27 -12.68 44.71 13.36
C TRP A 27 -13.55 44.68 12.10
N ALA A 28 -13.16 45.44 11.08
CA ALA A 28 -13.62 45.19 9.72
C ALA A 28 -12.86 43.97 9.19
N GLU A 29 -13.59 42.93 8.82
CA GLU A 29 -13.07 41.77 8.09
C GLU A 29 -12.42 42.25 6.79
N PRO A 30 -11.22 41.75 6.41
CA PRO A 30 -10.72 41.98 5.08
C PRO A 30 -11.57 41.17 4.09
N GLU A 31 -12.28 41.87 3.22
CA GLU A 31 -12.91 41.27 2.04
C GLU A 31 -11.81 40.61 1.18
N CYS A 32 -11.83 39.28 1.08
CA CYS A 32 -11.04 38.56 0.08
C CYS A 32 -11.56 38.90 -1.33
N PRO A 33 -10.67 39.17 -2.31
CA PRO A 33 -11.09 39.33 -3.69
C PRO A 33 -11.68 38.00 -4.20
N VAL A 34 -12.87 38.11 -4.83
CA VAL A 34 -13.77 37.01 -5.20
C VAL A 34 -13.30 36.19 -6.42
N ASP A 35 -12.08 36.42 -6.93
CA ASP A 35 -11.67 35.91 -8.24
C ASP A 35 -10.88 34.58 -8.23
N CYS A 36 -10.82 33.85 -7.12
CA CYS A 36 -10.13 32.53 -7.04
C CYS A 36 -11.02 31.38 -6.53
N LEU A 37 -12.30 31.33 -6.93
CA LEU A 37 -13.18 30.19 -6.65
C LEU A 37 -13.13 29.18 -7.79
N CYS A 38 -12.34 28.12 -7.62
CA CYS A 38 -12.49 26.90 -8.40
C CYS A 38 -13.78 26.20 -7.97
N VAL A 39 -14.79 26.18 -8.85
CA VAL A 39 -16.04 25.45 -8.60
C VAL A 39 -15.78 23.97 -8.87
N ALA A 40 -15.66 23.18 -7.81
CA ALA A 40 -15.60 21.73 -7.91
C ALA A 40 -17.00 21.19 -8.24
N GLY A 41 -17.23 20.83 -9.50
CA GLY A 41 -18.53 20.32 -9.96
C GLY A 41 -18.65 20.16 -11.46
N GLY A 42 -17.72 19.44 -12.10
CA GLY A 42 -17.79 19.09 -13.51
C GLY A 42 -16.72 18.06 -13.86
N SER A 43 -17.05 17.06 -14.68
CA SER A 43 -16.21 15.90 -15.02
C SER A 43 -15.05 16.20 -15.98
N GLU A 44 -14.72 17.47 -16.20
CA GLU A 44 -13.59 17.91 -17.01
C GLU A 44 -12.89 19.04 -16.26
N VAL A 45 -11.71 18.76 -15.70
CA VAL A 45 -10.90 19.76 -15.00
C VAL A 45 -10.13 20.55 -16.05
N GLU A 46 -10.62 21.73 -16.40
CA GLU A 46 -9.82 22.75 -17.09
C GLU A 46 -8.65 23.20 -16.18
N GLU A 47 -7.47 23.33 -16.78
CA GLU A 47 -6.21 23.67 -16.15
C GLU A 47 -6.29 24.96 -15.31
N CYS A 48 -5.95 24.88 -14.01
CA CYS A 48 -5.73 26.08 -13.21
C CYS A 48 -4.42 26.78 -13.64
N PRO A 49 -4.39 28.13 -13.73
CA PRO A 49 -3.17 28.86 -14.05
C PRO A 49 -2.06 28.62 -13.03
N LEU A 50 -0.84 28.43 -13.52
CA LEU A 50 0.39 28.15 -12.77
C LEU A 50 0.88 29.28 -11.84
N ASP A 51 0.18 30.42 -11.76
CA ASP A 51 0.68 31.63 -11.10
C ASP A 51 0.14 31.85 -9.66
N CYS A 52 -0.54 30.87 -9.07
CA CYS A 52 -0.89 30.89 -7.64
C CYS A 52 0.29 30.42 -6.77
N GLN A 53 1.38 31.19 -6.74
CA GLN A 53 2.43 30.99 -5.72
C GLN A 53 1.99 31.62 -4.40
N ILE A 54 1.67 30.76 -3.42
CA ILE A 54 1.37 31.16 -2.04
C ILE A 54 2.71 31.36 -1.33
N GLU A 55 2.98 32.57 -0.85
CA GLU A 55 4.16 32.88 -0.04
C GLU A 55 4.16 32.09 1.28
N ASP A 56 5.35 31.58 1.64
CA ASP A 56 5.66 30.78 2.83
C ASP A 56 5.07 31.37 4.12
N GLY A 57 4.14 30.65 4.74
CA GLY A 57 3.63 30.95 6.06
C GLY A 57 3.01 29.72 6.71
N THR A 58 3.73 29.10 7.67
CA THR A 58 3.29 27.96 8.48
C THR A 58 1.95 28.19 9.20
N ASP A 59 1.56 29.45 9.41
CA ASP A 59 0.30 29.82 10.07
C ASP A 59 -0.92 29.67 9.15
N HIS A 60 -0.76 29.75 7.83
CA HIS A 60 -1.86 29.58 6.89
C HIS A 60 -2.24 28.11 6.71
N ALA A 61 -1.24 27.22 6.76
CA ALA A 61 -1.48 25.79 6.82
C ALA A 61 -2.29 25.44 8.08
N LEU A 62 -1.89 25.91 9.26
CA LEU A 62 -2.62 25.66 10.51
C LEU A 62 -4.05 26.23 10.50
N ALA A 63 -4.27 27.41 9.92
CA ALA A 63 -5.60 28.00 9.77
C ALA A 63 -6.49 27.19 8.79
N MET A 64 -5.91 26.70 7.69
CA MET A 64 -6.58 25.77 6.77
C MET A 64 -6.92 24.44 7.45
N LEU A 65 -6.03 23.92 8.30
CA LEU A 65 -6.25 22.70 9.10
C LEU A 65 -7.43 22.87 10.07
N GLN A 66 -7.48 23.99 10.79
CA GLN A 66 -8.58 24.31 11.72
C GLN A 66 -9.92 24.50 10.99
N MET A 67 -9.92 25.19 9.84
CA MET A 67 -11.11 25.39 9.02
C MET A 67 -11.66 24.08 8.43
N ARG A 68 -10.78 23.16 8.01
CA ARG A 68 -11.19 21.84 7.49
C ARG A 68 -11.73 20.93 8.59
N ALA A 69 -11.09 20.91 9.77
CA ALA A 69 -11.60 20.20 10.94
C ALA A 69 -13.01 20.69 11.35
N LEU A 70 -13.25 22.00 11.29
CA LEU A 70 -14.57 22.58 11.55
C LEU A 70 -15.62 22.17 10.50
N ARG A 71 -15.27 22.15 9.21
CA ARG A 71 -16.20 21.68 8.15
C ARG A 71 -16.52 20.19 8.27
N GLY A 72 -15.53 19.36 8.57
CA GLY A 72 -15.76 17.93 8.87
C GLY A 72 -16.73 17.75 10.03
N SER A 73 -16.58 18.54 11.10
CA SER A 73 -17.47 18.49 12.26
C SER A 73 -18.93 18.86 11.93
N GLN A 74 -19.14 19.77 10.98
CA GLN A 74 -20.48 20.16 10.52
C GLN A 74 -21.14 19.12 9.60
N GLN A 75 -20.37 18.42 8.76
CA GLN A 75 -20.90 17.32 7.94
C GLN A 75 -21.30 16.10 8.79
N ILE A 76 -20.53 15.80 9.85
CA ILE A 76 -20.84 14.70 10.79
C ILE A 76 -22.15 14.96 11.53
N GLY A 77 -22.47 16.21 11.85
CA GLY A 77 -23.70 16.59 12.57
C GLY A 77 -25.00 16.24 11.83
N GLY A 78 -24.98 16.09 10.50
CA GLY A 78 -26.14 15.69 9.69
C GLY A 78 -26.26 14.17 9.45
N ALA A 79 -25.14 13.45 9.43
CA ALA A 79 -25.10 12.03 9.07
C ALA A 79 -25.47 11.07 10.22
N LEU A 80 -25.40 11.52 11.48
CA LEU A 80 -25.62 10.69 12.67
C LEU A 80 -27.11 10.45 13.05
N GLN A 81 -28.08 10.76 12.18
CA GLN A 81 -29.51 10.52 12.44
C GLN A 81 -30.05 9.17 11.90
N HIS A 82 -29.20 8.23 11.49
CA HIS A 82 -29.66 6.89 11.09
C HIS A 82 -29.71 5.89 12.26
N ASN A 83 -30.86 5.20 12.36
CA ASN A 83 -31.19 4.21 13.39
C ASN A 83 -30.17 3.07 13.48
N PRO A 84 -29.61 2.74 14.66
CA PRO A 84 -28.54 1.75 14.82
C PRO A 84 -29.01 0.28 15.00
N GLU A 85 -30.16 -0.12 14.46
CA GLU A 85 -30.81 -1.40 14.81
C GLU A 85 -30.54 -2.59 13.87
N GLN A 86 -29.42 -2.62 13.15
CA GLN A 86 -28.91 -3.90 12.63
C GLN A 86 -27.47 -4.16 13.11
N PRO A 87 -27.25 -5.15 13.98
CA PRO A 87 -25.92 -5.68 14.19
C PRO A 87 -25.53 -6.42 12.91
N GLN A 88 -24.91 -5.69 11.97
CA GLN A 88 -24.13 -6.33 10.93
C GLN A 88 -23.02 -7.11 11.65
N ASP A 89 -22.95 -8.42 11.42
CA ASP A 89 -21.93 -9.27 12.02
C ASP A 89 -20.56 -8.64 11.83
N ALA A 90 -19.99 -8.18 12.95
CA ALA A 90 -18.79 -7.37 13.06
C ALA A 90 -17.48 -8.12 12.71
N ASN A 91 -17.52 -9.02 11.73
CA ASN A 91 -16.34 -9.41 10.98
C ASN A 91 -16.08 -8.34 9.91
N SER A 92 -15.60 -7.18 10.37
CA SER A 92 -15.25 -5.98 9.59
C SER A 92 -13.95 -6.13 8.78
N SER A 93 -13.50 -7.36 8.56
CA SER A 93 -12.28 -7.64 7.81
C SER A 93 -12.54 -7.59 6.31
N VAL A 94 -11.62 -6.98 5.54
CA VAL A 94 -11.64 -7.01 4.07
C VAL A 94 -11.72 -8.47 3.61
N PRO A 95 -12.66 -8.85 2.73
CA PRO A 95 -12.66 -10.19 2.16
C PRO A 95 -11.32 -10.47 1.45
N PHE A 96 -10.88 -11.73 1.40
CA PHE A 96 -9.60 -12.06 0.75
C PHE A 96 -9.54 -11.68 -0.74
N CYS A 97 -10.71 -11.58 -1.39
CA CYS A 97 -10.85 -11.46 -2.84
C CYS A 97 -11.43 -10.12 -3.23
N GLY A 98 -10.65 -9.36 -3.98
CA GLY A 98 -10.99 -8.00 -4.41
C GLY A 98 -10.92 -7.78 -5.91
N LEU A 99 -11.52 -6.70 -6.37
CA LEU A 99 -11.40 -6.22 -7.74
C LEU A 99 -11.06 -4.74 -7.75
N ALA A 100 -9.97 -4.40 -8.43
CA ALA A 100 -9.62 -3.02 -8.77
C ALA A 100 -10.26 -2.69 -10.13
N ALA A 101 -11.40 -1.98 -10.12
CA ALA A 101 -12.22 -1.71 -11.30
C ALA A 101 -12.15 -0.23 -11.70
N ILE A 102 -11.75 0.11 -12.91
CA ILE A 102 -11.58 1.53 -13.31
C ILE A 102 -12.91 2.06 -13.84
N ARG A 103 -13.42 3.15 -13.24
CA ARG A 103 -14.59 3.89 -13.76
C ARG A 103 -14.21 4.78 -14.94
N SER A 104 -13.61 4.21 -15.99
CA SER A 104 -13.64 4.79 -17.32
C SER A 104 -14.81 4.16 -18.07
N ALA A 105 -15.33 4.81 -19.12
CA ALA A 105 -16.38 4.25 -19.99
C ALA A 105 -16.02 2.89 -20.64
N GLU A 106 -14.87 2.33 -20.28
CA GLU A 106 -14.21 1.23 -20.92
C GLU A 106 -13.88 0.09 -19.92
N ASN A 107 -13.75 0.32 -18.59
CA ASN A 107 -13.48 -0.75 -17.61
C ASN A 107 -14.47 -0.75 -16.44
N ASP A 108 -15.66 -0.19 -16.67
CA ASP A 108 -16.72 -0.08 -15.68
C ASP A 108 -17.33 -1.47 -15.47
N TRP A 109 -17.06 -2.06 -14.31
CA TRP A 109 -17.81 -3.22 -13.88
C TRP A 109 -19.21 -2.76 -13.51
N ASP A 110 -20.21 -3.19 -14.26
CA ASP A 110 -21.58 -2.90 -13.86
C ASP A 110 -22.01 -3.78 -12.68
N SER A 111 -23.18 -3.47 -12.12
CA SER A 111 -23.73 -4.22 -10.99
C SER A 111 -23.98 -5.69 -11.30
N MET A 112 -24.25 -6.04 -12.55
CA MET A 112 -24.50 -7.41 -12.99
C MET A 112 -23.21 -8.23 -13.07
N GLU A 113 -22.14 -7.64 -13.61
CA GLU A 113 -20.83 -8.26 -13.71
C GLU A 113 -20.20 -8.48 -12.32
N LEU A 114 -20.29 -7.48 -11.43
CA LEU A 114 -19.85 -7.63 -10.04
C LEU A 114 -20.64 -8.70 -9.31
N ALA A 115 -21.97 -8.73 -9.46
CA ALA A 115 -22.81 -9.77 -8.85
C ALA A 115 -22.46 -11.16 -9.40
N ALA A 116 -22.16 -11.27 -10.70
CA ALA A 116 -21.74 -12.53 -11.31
C ALA A 116 -20.38 -13.01 -10.77
N ALA A 117 -19.40 -12.10 -10.64
CA ALA A 117 -18.12 -12.42 -10.00
C ALA A 117 -18.30 -12.81 -8.53
N ALA A 118 -19.03 -12.03 -7.75
CA ALA A 118 -19.34 -12.32 -6.36
C ALA A 118 -19.97 -13.70 -6.20
N LYS A 119 -20.98 -14.02 -7.01
CA LYS A 119 -21.62 -15.34 -7.03
C LYS A 119 -20.63 -16.46 -7.40
N ALA A 120 -19.77 -16.23 -8.39
CA ALA A 120 -18.81 -17.23 -8.86
C ALA A 120 -17.71 -17.52 -7.82
N THR A 121 -17.30 -16.53 -7.03
CA THR A 121 -16.38 -16.78 -5.90
C THR A 121 -17.01 -17.72 -4.88
N GLY A 122 -18.35 -17.70 -4.73
CA GLY A 122 -19.06 -18.48 -3.72
C GLY A 122 -18.71 -18.07 -2.28
N LEU A 123 -18.06 -16.92 -2.09
CA LEU A 123 -17.54 -16.42 -0.81
C LEU A 123 -18.58 -15.68 0.03
N GLY A 124 -19.74 -15.39 -0.54
CA GLY A 124 -20.76 -14.55 0.09
C GLY A 124 -20.40 -13.06 0.15
N ARG A 125 -19.10 -12.70 0.10
CA ARG A 125 -18.57 -11.34 0.04
C ARG A 125 -17.31 -11.28 -0.85
N LEU A 126 -17.41 -10.61 -1.99
CA LEU A 126 -16.32 -10.07 -2.80
C LEU A 126 -16.18 -8.58 -2.44
N TRP A 127 -15.00 -7.98 -2.51
CA TRP A 127 -14.91 -6.52 -2.44
C TRP A 127 -14.43 -5.91 -3.75
N HIS A 128 -14.68 -4.64 -3.95
CA HIS A 128 -14.17 -3.89 -5.10
C HIS A 128 -13.87 -2.44 -4.73
N TYR A 129 -13.00 -1.81 -5.51
CA TYR A 129 -12.74 -0.38 -5.43
C TYR A 129 -12.40 0.17 -6.83
N ASN A 130 -12.40 1.50 -6.96
CA ASN A 130 -12.20 2.19 -8.26
C ASN A 130 -11.39 3.49 -8.12
N TRP A 131 -10.47 3.55 -7.15
CA TRP A 131 -9.67 4.74 -6.80
C TRP A 131 -10.49 6.00 -6.45
N GLN A 132 -11.79 5.86 -6.21
CA GLN A 132 -12.66 6.94 -5.78
C GLN A 132 -13.03 6.78 -4.31
N ALA A 133 -13.51 7.88 -3.74
CA ALA A 133 -14.09 7.88 -2.41
C ALA A 133 -15.52 7.30 -2.41
N SER A 134 -16.21 7.26 -3.55
CA SER A 134 -17.57 6.72 -3.68
C SER A 134 -17.79 6.00 -5.01
N THR A 135 -18.81 5.15 -5.03
CA THR A 135 -19.28 4.45 -6.23
C THR A 135 -20.80 4.59 -6.35
N ASP A 136 -21.30 4.59 -7.58
CA ASP A 136 -22.71 4.40 -7.92
C ASP A 136 -23.02 2.93 -8.27
N VAL A 137 -21.99 2.09 -8.42
CA VAL A 137 -22.15 0.66 -8.69
C VAL A 137 -22.37 -0.09 -7.38
N GLN A 138 -23.52 -0.74 -7.27
CA GLN A 138 -23.89 -1.62 -6.15
C GLN A 138 -24.27 -3.00 -6.68
N ALA A 139 -23.76 -4.06 -6.06
CA ALA A 139 -24.04 -5.42 -6.49
C ALA A 139 -24.20 -6.37 -5.29
N ASP A 140 -25.17 -7.29 -5.39
CA ASP A 140 -25.39 -8.30 -4.36
C ASP A 140 -24.14 -9.17 -4.17
N GLY A 141 -23.70 -9.31 -2.92
CA GLY A 141 -22.51 -10.08 -2.56
C GLY A 141 -21.18 -9.36 -2.85
N ALA A 142 -21.22 -8.10 -3.28
CA ALA A 142 -20.04 -7.25 -3.42
C ALA A 142 -20.08 -6.07 -2.42
N GLU A 143 -18.93 -5.77 -1.83
CA GLU A 143 -18.72 -4.64 -0.93
C GLU A 143 -17.80 -3.60 -1.58
N TYR A 144 -18.19 -2.34 -1.54
CA TYR A 144 -17.32 -1.26 -2.03
C TYR A 144 -16.37 -0.80 -0.93
N VAL A 145 -15.08 -0.75 -1.23
CA VAL A 145 -14.04 -0.22 -0.36
C VAL A 145 -13.56 1.11 -0.93
N PRO A 146 -13.91 2.25 -0.32
CA PRO A 146 -13.51 3.55 -0.84
C PRO A 146 -12.02 3.81 -0.62
N MET A 147 -11.46 4.70 -1.43
CA MET A 147 -10.07 5.12 -1.36
C MET A 147 -9.96 6.64 -1.22
N ILE A 148 -9.13 7.09 -0.27
CA ILE A 148 -8.63 8.46 -0.26
C ILE A 148 -7.43 8.51 -1.19
N LYS A 149 -7.65 8.81 -2.47
CA LYS A 149 -6.59 8.69 -3.51
C LYS A 149 -5.40 9.63 -3.26
N TYR A 150 -5.67 10.87 -2.88
CA TYR A 150 -4.67 11.91 -2.62
C TYR A 150 -4.77 12.42 -1.17
N PRO A 151 -3.65 12.82 -0.54
CA PRO A 151 -3.68 13.46 0.77
C PRO A 151 -4.67 14.63 0.84
N GLY A 152 -5.54 14.62 1.85
CA GLY A 152 -6.58 15.65 2.07
C GLY A 152 -7.84 15.52 1.20
N GLN A 153 -7.95 14.51 0.33
CA GLN A 153 -9.13 14.29 -0.52
C GLN A 153 -10.15 13.35 0.15
N VAL A 154 -10.80 13.84 1.21
CA VAL A 154 -11.62 13.02 2.13
C VAL A 154 -13.13 13.15 1.94
N ASP A 155 -13.61 12.96 0.72
CA ASP A 155 -15.05 12.97 0.38
C ASP A 155 -15.68 11.56 0.49
N LEU A 156 -15.56 10.94 1.66
CA LEU A 156 -16.01 9.56 1.91
C LEU A 156 -17.50 9.50 2.27
N PRO A 157 -18.25 8.49 1.79
CA PRO A 157 -19.57 8.17 2.32
C PRO A 157 -19.46 7.59 3.74
N PRO A 158 -20.54 7.58 4.54
CA PRO A 158 -20.57 6.84 5.80
C PRO A 158 -20.33 5.33 5.57
N ALA A 159 -19.56 4.69 6.46
CA ALA A 159 -19.38 3.24 6.44
C ALA A 159 -20.74 2.52 6.59
N GLY A 160 -20.92 1.41 5.88
CA GLY A 160 -22.17 0.63 5.87
C GLY A 160 -23.28 1.21 4.98
N ALA A 161 -23.16 2.44 4.49
CA ALA A 161 -24.14 3.03 3.59
C ALA A 161 -24.01 2.42 2.19
N ASN A 162 -25.12 2.08 1.52
CA ASN A 162 -25.13 1.79 0.07
C ASN A 162 -24.11 0.72 -0.40
N GLY A 163 -23.85 -0.30 0.43
CA GLY A 163 -22.87 -1.36 0.12
C GLY A 163 -21.42 -0.99 0.40
N VAL A 164 -21.15 0.16 1.01
CA VAL A 164 -19.83 0.59 1.49
C VAL A 164 -19.41 -0.22 2.70
N GLY A 165 -18.19 -0.73 2.67
CA GLY A 165 -17.57 -1.51 3.73
C GLY A 165 -17.18 -0.72 4.99
N GLY A 166 -16.65 -1.43 5.97
CA GLY A 166 -16.04 -0.85 7.18
C GLY A 166 -14.55 -0.49 7.03
N VAL A 167 -14.00 -0.64 5.82
CA VAL A 167 -12.58 -0.45 5.51
C VAL A 167 -12.42 0.71 4.53
N VAL A 168 -11.35 1.48 4.68
CA VAL A 168 -10.93 2.53 3.74
C VAL A 168 -9.50 2.31 3.27
N LEU A 169 -9.25 2.50 1.98
CA LEU A 169 -7.91 2.49 1.36
C LEU A 169 -7.24 3.87 1.46
N GLY A 170 -5.94 3.85 1.75
CA GLY A 170 -5.10 5.04 1.80
C GLY A 170 -4.68 5.56 0.41
N TRP A 171 -3.71 6.47 0.41
CA TRP A 171 -3.25 7.17 -0.79
C TRP A 171 -2.66 6.22 -1.83
N ASN A 172 -2.94 6.49 -3.11
CA ASN A 172 -2.55 5.64 -4.23
C ASN A 172 -1.17 6.00 -4.78
N GLU A 173 -0.20 5.11 -4.62
CA GLU A 173 1.18 5.23 -5.12
C GLU A 173 1.81 6.60 -4.83
N PRO A 174 1.94 7.00 -3.55
CA PRO A 174 2.62 8.24 -3.21
C PRO A 174 4.11 8.24 -3.60
N ASP A 175 4.70 7.07 -3.87
CA ASP A 175 6.05 6.89 -4.41
C ASP A 175 6.15 7.04 -5.95
N ASN A 176 5.03 7.27 -6.63
CA ASN A 176 4.97 7.39 -8.10
C ASN A 176 4.55 8.80 -8.55
N GLY A 177 5.38 9.43 -9.38
CA GLY A 177 5.15 10.77 -9.94
C GLY A 177 3.92 10.91 -10.85
N GLY A 178 3.35 9.80 -11.34
CA GLY A 178 2.11 9.78 -12.12
C GLY A 178 0.83 9.64 -11.27
N GLN A 179 0.96 9.45 -9.96
CA GLN A 179 -0.16 9.16 -9.05
C GLN A 179 -0.18 10.15 -7.88
N ALA A 180 -0.35 9.71 -6.63
CA ALA A 180 -0.30 10.63 -5.49
C ALA A 180 1.06 11.33 -5.35
N GLY A 181 2.13 10.69 -5.79
CA GLY A 181 3.47 11.28 -5.87
C GLY A 181 3.65 12.36 -6.95
N ARG A 182 2.61 12.72 -7.71
CA ARG A 182 2.66 13.88 -8.63
C ARG A 182 3.01 15.18 -7.92
N ASP A 183 2.66 15.29 -6.63
CA ASP A 183 3.19 16.32 -5.76
C ASP A 183 4.60 15.89 -5.30
N PRO A 184 5.66 16.64 -5.66
CA PRO A 184 7.02 16.32 -5.25
C PRO A 184 7.19 16.23 -3.74
N LYS A 185 6.39 16.95 -2.94
CA LYS A 185 6.43 16.84 -1.48
C LYS A 185 5.94 15.47 -1.01
N VAL A 186 4.87 14.96 -1.62
CA VAL A 186 4.34 13.63 -1.30
C VAL A 186 5.35 12.54 -1.65
N MET A 187 5.95 12.64 -2.85
CA MET A 187 6.92 11.64 -3.31
C MET A 187 8.24 11.68 -2.55
N ASN A 188 8.77 12.86 -2.24
CA ASN A 188 10.13 13.01 -1.71
C ASN A 188 10.21 13.20 -0.19
N ASP A 189 9.10 13.47 0.49
CA ASP A 189 9.07 13.73 1.93
C ASP A 189 7.96 12.95 2.66
N PRO A 190 8.02 11.59 2.65
CA PRO A 190 7.07 10.75 3.36
C PRO A 190 6.96 11.07 4.86
N GLU A 191 8.05 11.54 5.49
CA GLU A 191 8.06 11.83 6.92
C GLU A 191 7.13 13.01 7.28
N SER A 192 7.03 14.02 6.41
CA SER A 192 6.15 15.17 6.63
C SER A 192 4.65 14.85 6.56
N LEU A 193 4.27 13.69 6.00
CA LEU A 193 2.89 13.37 5.67
C LEU A 193 2.11 12.69 6.81
N ALA A 194 2.80 12.22 7.86
CA ALA A 194 2.13 11.52 8.95
C ALA A 194 1.02 12.34 9.63
N GLY A 195 1.15 13.68 9.68
CA GLY A 195 0.10 14.56 10.18
C GLY A 195 -1.15 14.55 9.29
N GLN A 196 -0.98 14.70 7.98
CA GLN A 196 -2.09 14.64 7.01
C GLN A 196 -2.77 13.26 7.02
N TRP A 197 -2.00 12.19 7.19
CA TRP A 197 -2.56 10.83 7.33
C TRP A 197 -3.50 10.73 8.53
N VAL A 198 -3.08 11.25 9.69
CA VAL A 198 -3.90 11.23 10.91
C VAL A 198 -5.20 11.99 10.69
N GLU A 199 -5.15 13.17 10.09
CA GLU A 199 -6.35 13.95 9.77
C GLU A 199 -7.29 13.19 8.84
N ASP A 200 -6.76 12.64 7.75
CA ASP A 200 -7.55 11.93 6.75
C ASP A 200 -8.26 10.71 7.37
N MET A 201 -7.53 9.91 8.15
CA MET A 201 -8.07 8.71 8.79
C MET A 201 -8.95 9.00 10.00
N GLN A 202 -8.79 10.14 10.68
CA GLN A 202 -9.71 10.57 11.74
C GLN A 202 -11.07 10.97 11.16
N ILE A 203 -11.09 11.62 9.98
CA ILE A 203 -12.33 11.91 9.26
C ILE A 203 -13.03 10.61 8.85
N ALA A 204 -12.27 9.65 8.28
CA ALA A 204 -12.81 8.32 7.99
C ALA A 204 -13.35 7.65 9.27
N ARG A 205 -12.60 7.63 10.37
CA ARG A 205 -13.08 7.06 11.64
C ARG A 205 -14.40 7.69 12.11
N ALA A 206 -14.54 9.00 11.98
CA ALA A 206 -15.76 9.72 12.35
C ALA A 206 -16.97 9.36 11.46
N LEU A 207 -16.72 8.89 10.23
CA LEU A 207 -17.72 8.35 9.31
C LEU A 207 -18.03 6.86 9.54
N GLY A 208 -17.45 6.24 10.57
CA GLY A 208 -17.74 4.86 10.99
C GLY A 208 -16.78 3.80 10.45
N TYR A 209 -15.74 4.18 9.70
CA TYR A 209 -14.72 3.21 9.25
C TYR A 209 -13.90 2.72 10.44
N THR A 210 -13.61 1.41 10.46
CA THR A 210 -12.93 0.74 11.58
C THR A 210 -11.56 0.20 11.21
N GLU A 211 -11.30 -0.04 9.93
CA GLU A 211 -10.01 -0.54 9.45
C GLU A 211 -9.41 0.42 8.41
N PHE A 212 -8.12 0.71 8.56
CA PHE A 212 -7.42 1.72 7.77
C PHE A 212 -6.24 1.05 7.07
N VAL A 213 -6.29 1.00 5.75
CA VAL A 213 -5.21 0.42 4.94
C VAL A 213 -4.24 1.54 4.60
N ALA A 214 -2.94 1.38 4.92
CA ALA A 214 -1.88 2.36 4.67
C ALA A 214 -1.83 2.82 3.19
N PRO A 215 -1.08 3.88 2.85
CA PRO A 215 -0.83 4.22 1.45
C PRO A 215 -0.33 3.01 0.65
N ALA A 216 -0.87 2.80 -0.54
CA ALA A 216 -0.50 1.67 -1.39
C ALA A 216 0.71 2.03 -2.25
N ILE A 217 1.83 1.31 -2.06
CA ILE A 217 3.11 1.64 -2.70
C ILE A 217 3.27 0.92 -4.04
N ALA A 218 3.76 1.63 -5.05
CA ALA A 218 4.03 1.05 -6.36
C ALA A 218 5.24 0.10 -6.31
N ASN A 219 6.37 0.56 -5.78
CA ASN A 219 7.61 -0.20 -5.79
C ASN A 219 8.65 0.20 -4.72
N ASP A 220 8.61 1.41 -4.16
CA ASP A 220 9.64 1.87 -3.21
C ASP A 220 9.27 1.62 -1.74
N VAL A 221 9.59 0.43 -1.24
CA VAL A 221 9.33 0.03 0.16
C VAL A 221 10.02 0.96 1.17
N CYS A 222 11.08 1.66 0.77
CA CYS A 222 11.74 2.64 1.64
C CYS A 222 10.85 3.86 1.89
N TRP A 223 10.00 4.24 0.93
CA TRP A 223 9.03 5.31 1.15
C TRP A 223 8.14 4.96 2.35
N MET A 224 7.60 3.73 2.37
CA MET A 224 6.77 3.25 3.48
C MET A 224 7.54 3.15 4.80
N ASP A 225 8.80 2.73 4.78
CA ASP A 225 9.62 2.71 6.00
C ASP A 225 9.75 4.10 6.62
N PHE A 226 10.02 5.13 5.81
CA PHE A 226 10.14 6.49 6.33
C PHE A 226 8.79 7.08 6.78
N PHE A 227 7.72 6.78 6.07
CA PHE A 227 6.36 7.17 6.46
C PHE A 227 5.96 6.55 7.82
N LEU A 228 6.15 5.24 7.99
CA LEU A 228 5.82 4.55 9.25
C LEU A 228 6.67 5.04 10.42
N LYS A 229 7.95 5.35 10.20
CA LYS A 229 8.82 5.98 11.21
C LYS A 229 8.27 7.33 11.67
N ALA A 230 7.76 8.16 10.76
CA ALA A 230 7.14 9.41 11.16
C ALA A 230 5.87 9.17 11.98
N CYS A 231 5.08 8.15 11.63
CA CYS A 231 3.91 7.74 12.40
C CYS A 231 4.21 7.22 13.82
N GLU A 232 5.41 6.72 14.11
CA GLU A 232 5.84 6.44 15.49
C GLU A 232 5.82 7.69 16.37
N ARG A 233 6.05 8.86 15.78
CA ARG A 233 6.24 10.14 16.49
C ARG A 233 5.01 11.04 16.41
N THR A 234 4.10 10.76 15.48
CA THR A 234 2.84 11.49 15.32
C THR A 234 1.76 10.87 16.21
N PRO A 235 1.16 11.63 17.13
CA PRO A 235 0.06 11.14 17.97
C PRO A 235 -1.04 10.46 17.15
N ASP A 236 -1.57 9.36 17.69
CA ASP A 236 -2.64 8.53 17.12
C ASP A 236 -2.34 7.83 15.77
N CYS A 237 -1.24 8.14 15.06
CA CYS A 237 -1.00 7.54 13.74
C CYS A 237 -0.86 6.01 13.80
N THR A 238 -0.17 5.45 14.80
CA THR A 238 0.06 4.00 14.90
C THR A 238 -1.22 3.18 15.01
N GLY A 239 -2.30 3.77 15.56
CA GLY A 239 -3.62 3.17 15.66
C GLY A 239 -4.53 3.43 14.46
N LEU A 240 -4.03 4.13 13.44
CA LEU A 240 -4.71 4.44 12.18
C LEU A 240 -4.07 3.70 10.99
N ILE A 241 -3.33 2.62 11.27
CA ILE A 241 -2.77 1.71 10.27
C ILE A 241 -3.08 0.27 10.69
N THR A 242 -4.13 -0.30 10.11
CA THR A 242 -4.50 -1.70 10.32
C THR A 242 -3.70 -2.63 9.40
N TYR A 243 -3.60 -2.27 8.13
CA TYR A 243 -2.93 -3.09 7.11
C TYR A 243 -1.92 -2.25 6.34
N LEU A 244 -0.85 -2.88 5.86
CA LEU A 244 0.01 -2.26 4.86
C LEU A 244 -0.51 -2.60 3.46
N ALA A 245 -0.43 -1.65 2.52
CA ALA A 245 -0.82 -1.89 1.13
C ALA A 245 0.32 -1.72 0.14
N PHE A 246 0.23 -2.48 -0.95
CA PHE A 246 1.19 -2.42 -2.04
C PHE A 246 0.60 -2.96 -3.34
N HIS A 247 1.13 -2.46 -4.44
CA HIS A 247 0.82 -2.92 -5.77
C HIS A 247 1.89 -3.88 -6.27
N ARG A 248 1.49 -4.80 -7.15
CA ARG A 248 2.46 -5.63 -7.85
C ARG A 248 2.06 -5.90 -9.29
N TYR A 249 2.90 -5.40 -10.18
CA TYR A 249 2.78 -5.61 -11.62
C TYR A 249 3.98 -6.35 -12.16
N GLN A 250 3.70 -7.29 -13.05
CA GLN A 250 4.74 -8.02 -13.75
C GLN A 250 4.71 -7.72 -15.26
N PRO A 251 5.80 -7.18 -15.85
CA PRO A 251 5.88 -6.86 -17.29
C PRO A 251 6.22 -8.07 -18.20
N LYS A 252 6.64 -9.20 -17.63
CA LYS A 252 7.23 -10.34 -18.36
C LYS A 252 6.53 -11.65 -18.07
N CYS A 253 5.23 -11.66 -18.27
CA CYS A 253 4.35 -12.75 -17.85
C CYS A 253 4.43 -14.01 -18.72
N ALA A 254 4.65 -13.89 -20.03
CA ALA A 254 4.89 -15.04 -20.92
C ALA A 254 6.02 -15.95 -20.45
N SER A 255 7.02 -15.40 -19.76
CA SER A 255 8.18 -16.14 -19.25
C SER A 255 8.10 -16.44 -17.75
N TYR A 256 6.99 -16.07 -17.10
CA TYR A 256 6.88 -16.21 -15.66
C TYR A 256 6.64 -17.67 -15.26
N SER A 257 7.39 -18.14 -14.26
CA SER A 257 7.26 -19.49 -13.71
C SER A 257 7.58 -19.49 -12.23
N ALA A 258 6.81 -20.21 -11.42
CA ALA A 258 7.04 -20.40 -9.98
C ALA A 258 8.23 -21.33 -9.71
N SER A 259 9.44 -20.85 -10.01
CA SER A 259 10.69 -21.60 -9.95
C SER A 259 11.83 -20.76 -9.35
N PRO A 260 12.67 -21.33 -8.47
CA PRO A 260 13.85 -20.65 -7.91
C PRO A 260 14.84 -20.12 -8.96
N ASP A 261 14.80 -20.63 -10.19
CA ASP A 261 15.67 -20.16 -11.27
C ASP A 261 15.08 -18.95 -12.01
N ASN A 262 13.79 -18.66 -11.83
CA ASN A 262 13.12 -17.55 -12.49
C ASN A 262 13.34 -16.26 -11.68
N MET A 263 14.09 -15.32 -12.26
CA MET A 263 14.41 -14.06 -11.58
C MET A 263 13.18 -13.22 -11.20
N TYR A 264 12.10 -13.29 -11.96
CA TYR A 264 10.89 -12.50 -11.69
C TYR A 264 10.09 -13.07 -10.54
N TRP A 265 10.04 -14.40 -10.43
CA TRP A 265 9.46 -15.05 -9.27
C TRP A 265 10.25 -14.73 -7.99
N ARG A 266 11.59 -14.76 -8.08
CA ARG A 266 12.45 -14.35 -6.96
C ARG A 266 12.24 -12.90 -6.56
N ASP A 267 12.05 -12.00 -7.53
CA ASP A 267 11.79 -10.58 -7.28
C ASP A 267 10.45 -10.39 -6.56
N ASP A 268 9.37 -11.02 -7.02
CA ASP A 268 8.06 -10.98 -6.35
C ASP A 268 8.12 -11.53 -4.91
N LEU A 269 8.79 -12.65 -4.70
CA LEU A 269 8.99 -13.22 -3.35
C LEU A 269 9.81 -12.29 -2.46
N SER A 270 10.82 -11.65 -3.03
CA SER A 270 11.69 -10.71 -2.33
C SER A 270 10.95 -9.42 -1.97
N TYR A 271 9.99 -9.00 -2.79
CA TYR A 271 9.10 -7.90 -2.48
C TYR A 271 8.18 -8.25 -1.31
N LEU A 272 7.51 -9.41 -1.33
CA LEU A 272 6.70 -9.89 -0.20
C LEU A 272 7.51 -9.99 1.11
N LEU A 273 8.74 -10.49 1.03
CA LEU A 273 9.66 -10.55 2.16
C LEU A 273 9.90 -9.17 2.80
N SER A 274 10.09 -8.14 1.98
CA SER A 274 10.35 -6.78 2.49
C SER A 274 9.16 -6.23 3.29
N TRP A 275 7.92 -6.51 2.86
CA TRP A 275 6.70 -6.15 3.57
C TRP A 275 6.55 -6.88 4.91
N GLN A 276 6.86 -8.17 4.97
CA GLN A 276 6.88 -8.92 6.23
C GLN A 276 7.84 -8.30 7.24
N ARG A 277 9.06 -7.96 6.79
CA ARG A 277 10.06 -7.37 7.68
C ARG A 277 9.67 -5.98 8.13
N LEU A 278 9.00 -5.21 7.27
CA LEU A 278 8.47 -3.92 7.63
C LEU A 278 7.37 -4.04 8.70
N MET A 279 6.41 -4.93 8.48
CA MET A 279 5.37 -5.23 9.47
C MET A 279 5.96 -5.69 10.81
N ASP A 280 6.89 -6.65 10.80
CA ASP A 280 7.55 -7.15 12.02
C ASP A 280 8.29 -6.01 12.76
N LYS A 281 9.03 -5.18 12.01
CA LYS A 281 9.76 -4.02 12.56
C LYS A 281 8.82 -3.05 13.27
N TYR A 282 7.73 -2.65 12.63
CA TYR A 282 6.82 -1.64 13.18
C TYR A 282 5.88 -2.20 14.25
N ASN A 283 5.48 -3.46 14.17
CA ASN A 283 4.72 -4.10 15.24
C ASN A 283 5.54 -4.24 16.54
N GLN A 284 6.86 -4.47 16.44
CA GLN A 284 7.76 -4.41 17.60
C GLN A 284 7.87 -3.02 18.22
N ARG A 285 7.44 -1.97 17.48
CA ARG A 285 7.53 -0.56 17.86
C ARG A 285 6.17 0.05 18.23
N GLY A 286 5.18 -0.81 18.49
CA GLY A 286 3.89 -0.40 19.04
C GLY A 286 2.75 -0.39 18.04
N PHE A 287 3.01 -0.55 16.74
CA PHE A 287 1.94 -0.75 15.76
C PHE A 287 1.19 -2.06 16.02
N LYS A 288 -0.03 -2.13 15.48
CA LYS A 288 -0.91 -3.31 15.51
C LYS A 288 -1.33 -3.70 14.09
N ILE A 289 -0.37 -3.69 13.17
CA ILE A 289 -0.59 -4.08 11.78
C ILE A 289 -0.96 -5.56 11.74
N LYS A 290 -2.14 -5.86 11.20
CA LYS A 290 -2.75 -7.20 11.14
C LYS A 290 -2.29 -8.00 9.92
N GLY A 291 -1.78 -7.35 8.88
CA GLY A 291 -1.36 -8.01 7.64
C GLY A 291 -1.21 -7.06 6.46
N PHE A 292 -1.31 -7.63 5.25
CA PHE A 292 -1.17 -6.91 3.99
C PHE A 292 -2.44 -6.91 3.16
N VAL A 293 -2.66 -5.83 2.42
CA VAL A 293 -3.62 -5.75 1.32
C VAL A 293 -2.82 -5.55 0.04
N MET A 294 -2.85 -6.51 -0.88
CA MET A 294 -2.33 -6.32 -2.22
C MET A 294 -3.49 -5.86 -3.09
N ASP A 295 -3.79 -4.56 -3.03
CA ASP A 295 -4.94 -3.96 -3.69
C ASP A 295 -4.80 -3.91 -5.22
N GLU A 296 -3.59 -4.09 -5.74
CA GLU A 296 -3.37 -4.28 -7.17
C GLU A 296 -2.40 -5.42 -7.44
N VAL A 297 -2.89 -6.47 -8.10
CA VAL A 297 -2.03 -7.47 -8.75
C VAL A 297 -2.44 -7.62 -10.20
N GLY A 298 -1.45 -7.54 -11.09
CA GLY A 298 -1.71 -7.57 -12.52
C GLY A 298 -0.51 -7.95 -13.36
N CYS A 299 -0.80 -8.22 -14.62
CA CYS A 299 0.20 -8.53 -15.63
C CYS A 299 0.10 -7.50 -16.76
N LEU A 300 1.17 -6.75 -16.95
CA LEU A 300 1.24 -5.64 -17.90
C LEU A 300 2.19 -5.98 -19.05
N THR A 301 2.10 -5.23 -20.13
CA THR A 301 3.08 -5.26 -21.21
C THR A 301 4.45 -4.80 -20.71
N SER A 302 5.50 -5.08 -21.49
CA SER A 302 6.88 -4.82 -21.07
C SER A 302 7.19 -3.34 -20.82
N ASP A 303 6.39 -2.44 -21.40
CA ASP A 303 6.46 -0.98 -21.25
C ASP A 303 5.52 -0.43 -20.16
N TYR A 304 4.78 -1.30 -19.45
CA TYR A 304 3.81 -0.94 -18.41
C TYR A 304 2.66 -0.03 -18.88
N THR A 305 2.48 0.18 -20.20
CA THR A 305 1.45 1.08 -20.71
C THR A 305 0.12 0.39 -21.00
N SER A 306 0.10 -0.95 -21.04
CA SER A 306 -1.10 -1.71 -21.37
C SER A 306 -1.12 -3.06 -20.68
N THR A 307 -2.27 -3.73 -20.72
CA THR A 307 -2.42 -5.08 -20.17
C THR A 307 -1.78 -6.11 -21.10
N ALA A 308 -1.12 -7.12 -20.53
CA ALA A 308 -0.54 -8.19 -21.34
C ALA A 308 -1.63 -9.03 -22.05
N PRO A 309 -1.29 -9.83 -23.08
CA PRO A 309 -2.21 -10.79 -23.67
C PRO A 309 -2.84 -11.74 -22.63
N ALA A 310 -4.07 -12.19 -22.89
CA ALA A 310 -4.86 -12.97 -21.93
C ALA A 310 -4.19 -14.29 -21.49
N ASP A 311 -3.47 -14.95 -22.39
CA ASP A 311 -2.69 -16.16 -22.10
C ASP A 311 -1.47 -15.87 -21.20
N GLU A 312 -0.83 -14.72 -21.36
CA GLU A 312 0.24 -14.27 -20.47
C GLU A 312 -0.30 -13.91 -19.07
N GLN A 313 -1.43 -13.21 -19.00
CA GLN A 313 -2.11 -12.93 -17.72
C GLN A 313 -2.51 -14.24 -17.01
N MET A 314 -3.05 -15.20 -17.76
CA MET A 314 -3.37 -16.54 -17.27
C MET A 314 -2.14 -17.25 -16.71
N GLN A 315 -1.01 -17.19 -17.42
CA GLN A 315 0.25 -17.76 -16.96
C GLN A 315 0.71 -17.12 -15.65
N TYR A 316 0.74 -15.79 -15.56
CA TYR A 316 1.14 -15.09 -14.35
C TYR A 316 0.21 -15.42 -13.17
N MET A 317 -1.10 -15.32 -13.36
CA MET A 317 -2.10 -15.63 -12.34
C MET A 317 -2.00 -17.09 -11.86
N SER A 318 -1.79 -18.04 -12.77
CA SER A 318 -1.61 -19.45 -12.41
C SER A 318 -0.32 -19.67 -11.61
N GLN A 319 0.78 -19.05 -12.00
CA GLN A 319 2.10 -19.29 -11.41
C GLN A 319 2.30 -18.53 -10.10
N PHE A 320 2.03 -17.22 -10.09
CA PHE A 320 2.24 -16.38 -8.92
C PHE A 320 1.09 -16.51 -7.92
N PHE A 321 -0.14 -16.21 -8.30
CA PHE A 321 -1.24 -16.19 -7.34
C PHE A 321 -1.63 -17.60 -6.88
N LYS A 322 -1.97 -18.50 -7.81
CA LYS A 322 -2.41 -19.86 -7.44
C LYS A 322 -1.26 -20.72 -6.92
N GLN A 323 -0.26 -21.00 -7.75
CA GLN A 323 0.80 -21.98 -7.44
C GLN A 323 1.85 -21.50 -6.43
N THR A 324 1.87 -20.20 -6.10
CA THR A 324 2.78 -19.64 -5.10
C THR A 324 2.01 -19.14 -3.89
N ILE A 325 1.26 -18.04 -4.00
CA ILE A 325 0.62 -17.39 -2.85
C ILE A 325 -0.40 -18.33 -2.18
N VAL A 326 -1.39 -18.80 -2.94
CA VAL A 326 -2.49 -19.59 -2.37
C VAL A 326 -2.02 -20.96 -1.90
N GLU A 327 -1.26 -21.70 -2.71
CA GLU A 327 -0.72 -23.01 -2.27
C GLU A 327 0.16 -22.89 -1.02
N ALA A 328 1.00 -21.85 -0.90
CA ALA A 328 1.77 -21.62 0.31
C ALA A 328 0.88 -21.30 1.51
N LYS A 329 -0.13 -20.43 1.34
CA LYS A 329 -1.11 -20.07 2.38
C LYS A 329 -1.90 -21.30 2.85
N LEU A 330 -2.28 -22.19 1.93
CA LEU A 330 -2.96 -23.46 2.20
C LEU A 330 -2.08 -24.53 2.87
N GLY A 331 -0.78 -24.27 3.05
CA GLY A 331 0.11 -25.20 3.74
C GLY A 331 0.80 -26.24 2.84
N ASN A 332 0.79 -26.06 1.52
CA ASN A 332 1.43 -27.01 0.60
C ASN A 332 2.94 -27.12 0.88
N ALA A 333 3.36 -28.27 1.42
CA ALA A 333 4.72 -28.49 1.88
C ALA A 333 5.77 -28.37 0.75
N THR A 334 5.44 -28.84 -0.46
CA THR A 334 6.33 -28.76 -1.62
C THR A 334 6.55 -27.31 -2.04
N VAL A 335 5.48 -26.52 -2.12
CA VAL A 335 5.57 -25.09 -2.46
C VAL A 335 6.32 -24.32 -1.39
N ARG A 336 6.00 -24.53 -0.10
CA ARG A 336 6.71 -23.91 1.03
C ARG A 336 8.19 -24.24 1.05
N ARG A 337 8.57 -25.51 0.80
CA ARG A 337 9.99 -25.90 0.69
C ARG A 337 10.68 -25.18 -0.45
N ARG A 338 10.07 -25.13 -1.64
CA ARG A 338 10.61 -24.42 -2.80
C ARG A 338 10.83 -22.93 -2.51
N ILE A 339 9.90 -22.28 -1.81
CA ILE A 339 10.05 -20.89 -1.36
C ILE A 339 11.22 -20.77 -0.38
N ARG A 340 11.32 -21.67 0.63
CA ARG A 340 12.43 -21.64 1.60
C ARG A 340 13.81 -21.76 0.96
N ASP A 341 13.92 -22.62 -0.04
CA ASP A 341 15.18 -22.93 -0.70
C ASP A 341 15.52 -21.91 -1.82
N THR A 342 14.72 -20.86 -2.00
CA THR A 342 14.92 -19.84 -3.03
C THR A 342 16.07 -18.90 -2.65
N PRO A 343 16.97 -18.54 -3.59
CA PRO A 343 17.97 -17.51 -3.37
C PRO A 343 17.33 -16.11 -3.46
N TYR A 344 17.23 -15.39 -2.35
CA TYR A 344 16.52 -14.11 -2.27
C TYR A 344 17.38 -12.90 -2.68
N ILE A 345 16.74 -11.92 -3.30
CA ILE A 345 17.32 -10.63 -3.67
C ILE A 345 16.36 -9.54 -3.17
N MET A 346 16.46 -9.20 -1.89
CA MET A 346 15.49 -8.34 -1.21
C MET A 346 15.76 -6.86 -1.48
N PRO A 347 14.75 -6.05 -1.85
CA PRO A 347 14.88 -4.60 -1.77
C PRO A 347 15.00 -4.18 -0.31
N ARG A 348 16.12 -3.53 0.04
CA ARG A 348 16.40 -2.98 1.37
C ARG A 348 17.14 -1.66 1.23
N GLY A 349 16.62 -0.61 1.83
CA GLY A 349 17.37 0.63 2.01
C GLY A 349 18.12 0.69 3.33
N PRO A 350 18.80 1.81 3.63
CA PRO A 350 19.17 2.08 5.00
C PRO A 350 17.92 2.04 5.87
N ASP A 351 18.02 1.45 7.06
CA ASP A 351 16.92 1.49 8.02
C ASP A 351 16.61 2.96 8.31
N ALA A 352 15.34 3.37 8.16
CA ALA A 352 14.91 4.75 8.38
C ALA A 352 15.30 5.30 9.78
N HIS A 353 15.53 4.42 10.76
CA HIS A 353 15.99 4.76 12.11
C HIS A 353 17.51 4.89 12.23
N SER A 354 18.27 4.50 11.21
CA SER A 354 19.71 4.64 11.20
C SER A 354 20.07 6.12 11.23
N VAL A 355 21.00 6.48 12.10
CA VAL A 355 21.68 7.77 12.05
C VAL A 355 22.82 7.68 11.03
N ASN A 356 23.01 8.72 10.25
CA ASN A 356 24.18 8.82 9.41
C ASN A 356 25.42 9.02 10.30
N ALA A 357 26.23 7.97 10.42
CA ALA A 357 27.41 7.95 11.29
C ALA A 357 28.40 9.09 11.03
N SER A 358 28.44 9.64 9.81
CA SER A 358 29.39 10.70 9.45
C SER A 358 28.89 12.12 9.77
N SER A 359 27.58 12.31 9.93
CA SER A 359 26.98 13.64 10.13
C SER A 359 26.16 13.77 11.40
N ASN A 360 25.95 12.66 12.13
CA ASN A 360 25.04 12.58 13.27
C ASN A 360 23.62 13.12 12.94
N SER A 361 23.26 13.12 11.66
CA SER A 361 21.95 13.52 11.17
C SER A 361 21.09 12.29 10.91
N THR A 362 19.77 12.44 11.03
CA THR A 362 18.83 11.43 10.54
C THR A 362 18.99 11.32 9.04
N ILE A 363 19.07 10.09 8.53
CA ILE A 363 18.96 9.85 7.09
C ILE A 363 17.62 10.44 6.65
N THR A 364 17.63 11.22 5.56
CA THR A 364 16.43 11.70 4.86
C THR A 364 16.12 10.75 3.73
N TYR A 365 14.83 10.49 3.49
CA TYR A 365 14.40 9.68 2.36
C TYR A 365 14.89 10.27 1.04
N GLN A 366 15.23 9.39 0.09
CA GLN A 366 15.50 9.74 -1.30
C GLN A 366 14.90 8.64 -2.20
N PRO A 367 14.18 9.00 -3.29
CA PRO A 367 13.63 8.00 -4.20
C PRO A 367 14.67 7.01 -4.70
N GLY A 368 14.34 5.71 -4.62
CA GLY A 368 15.23 4.65 -5.08
C GLY A 368 16.41 4.37 -4.16
N MET A 369 16.37 4.82 -2.90
CA MET A 369 17.40 4.48 -1.91
C MET A 369 17.37 2.99 -1.50
N CYS A 370 16.25 2.32 -1.71
CA CYS A 370 16.12 0.87 -1.57
C CYS A 370 16.95 0.15 -2.63
N ARG A 371 17.82 -0.77 -2.19
CA ARG A 371 18.70 -1.54 -3.08
C ARG A 371 18.51 -3.03 -2.87
N ALA A 372 18.75 -3.80 -3.92
CA ALA A 372 18.85 -5.25 -3.81
C ALA A 372 19.96 -5.66 -2.84
N VAL A 373 19.63 -6.47 -1.84
CA VAL A 373 20.55 -7.10 -0.90
C VAL A 373 20.21 -8.57 -0.71
N ASP A 374 21.12 -9.33 -0.10
CA ASP A 374 20.83 -10.71 0.29
C ASP A 374 19.68 -10.75 1.32
N GLY A 375 18.76 -11.71 1.13
CA GLY A 375 17.62 -11.88 2.02
C GLY A 375 18.01 -12.41 3.41
N GLY A 376 19.17 -13.02 3.57
CA GLY A 376 19.62 -13.66 4.79
C GLY A 376 18.96 -15.03 5.04
N PRO A 377 19.41 -15.76 6.08
CA PRO A 377 19.03 -17.16 6.30
C PRO A 377 17.56 -17.39 6.65
N GLN A 378 16.81 -16.34 7.06
CA GLN A 378 15.38 -16.44 7.39
C GLN A 378 14.44 -16.00 6.27
N ALA A 379 14.98 -15.55 5.13
CA ALA A 379 14.19 -14.99 4.03
C ALA A 379 13.05 -15.91 3.57
N GLY A 380 13.34 -17.20 3.43
CA GLY A 380 12.36 -18.22 3.09
C GLY A 380 11.18 -18.32 4.04
N ASN A 381 11.46 -18.36 5.35
CA ASN A 381 10.43 -18.46 6.39
C ASN A 381 9.64 -17.17 6.52
N ASP A 382 10.32 -16.03 6.50
CA ASP A 382 9.70 -14.70 6.55
C ASP A 382 8.75 -14.51 5.35
N THR A 383 9.12 -14.98 4.15
CA THR A 383 8.26 -14.91 2.96
C THR A 383 7.01 -15.75 3.09
N ILE A 384 7.09 -16.93 3.72
CA ILE A 384 5.90 -17.75 4.02
C ILE A 384 4.99 -17.02 5.01
N ARG A 385 5.56 -16.44 6.08
CA ARG A 385 4.77 -15.59 7.00
C ARG A 385 4.13 -14.41 6.27
N ALA A 386 4.80 -13.86 5.26
CA ALA A 386 4.26 -12.80 4.43
C ALA A 386 2.97 -13.22 3.72
N MET A 387 2.97 -14.40 3.09
CA MET A 387 1.80 -14.97 2.41
C MET A 387 0.68 -15.37 3.38
N GLU A 388 1.05 -15.86 4.57
CA GLU A 388 0.08 -16.15 5.64
C GLU A 388 -0.59 -14.86 6.13
N SER A 389 0.17 -13.76 6.22
CA SER A 389 -0.31 -12.44 6.66
C SER A 389 -0.96 -11.62 5.54
N LEU A 390 -0.93 -12.09 4.29
CA LEU A 390 -1.64 -11.48 3.18
C LEU A 390 -3.15 -11.64 3.41
N HIS A 391 -3.79 -10.55 3.78
CA HIS A 391 -5.18 -10.49 4.21
C HIS A 391 -6.13 -10.39 3.04
N SER A 392 -5.73 -9.67 1.98
CA SER A 392 -6.53 -9.50 0.79
C SER A 392 -5.68 -9.29 -0.46
N VAL A 393 -6.24 -9.68 -1.61
CA VAL A 393 -5.65 -9.49 -2.94
C VAL A 393 -6.73 -9.02 -3.90
N ALA A 394 -6.54 -7.88 -4.55
CA ALA A 394 -7.41 -7.41 -5.62
C ALA A 394 -6.75 -7.53 -6.98
N TRP A 395 -7.48 -8.12 -7.92
CA TRP A 395 -7.04 -8.19 -9.32
C TRP A 395 -7.20 -6.84 -10.00
N PHE A 396 -6.19 -6.46 -10.79
CA PHE A 396 -6.20 -5.25 -11.60
C PHE A 396 -5.90 -5.53 -13.08
N SER A 397 -6.53 -4.76 -13.97
CA SER A 397 -6.28 -4.73 -15.41
C SER A 397 -6.32 -3.29 -15.92
N VAL A 398 -5.31 -2.90 -16.72
CA VAL A 398 -5.14 -1.53 -17.27
C VAL A 398 -6.00 -1.29 -18.52
N ASP A 399 -6.54 -2.33 -19.15
CA ASP A 399 -7.19 -2.17 -20.46
C ASP A 399 -8.54 -1.46 -20.31
N GLY A 400 -8.63 -0.26 -20.87
CA GLY A 400 -9.91 0.34 -21.19
C GLY A 400 -10.60 -0.50 -22.27
N GLY A 401 -11.72 -1.13 -21.91
CA GLY A 401 -12.70 -1.64 -22.87
C GLY A 401 -13.06 -3.11 -22.66
N ARG A 402 -12.38 -3.79 -21.73
CA ARG A 402 -12.42 -5.25 -21.61
C ARG A 402 -12.41 -5.65 -20.15
N GLY A 403 -13.56 -6.12 -19.66
CA GLY A 403 -13.63 -6.85 -18.39
C GLY A 403 -12.83 -8.16 -18.50
N TYR A 404 -11.54 -8.16 -18.16
CA TYR A 404 -10.66 -9.33 -18.29
C TYR A 404 -11.01 -10.51 -17.37
N LEU A 405 -11.94 -10.34 -16.44
CA LEU A 405 -12.51 -11.46 -15.70
C LEU A 405 -13.91 -11.82 -16.18
N GLY A 406 -14.64 -10.85 -16.72
CA GLY A 406 -15.97 -11.03 -17.30
C GLY A 406 -15.94 -11.84 -18.58
N GLY A 407 -17.10 -12.39 -18.94
CA GLY A 407 -17.34 -12.98 -20.26
C GLY A 407 -17.30 -11.93 -21.37
N GLU A 408 -17.79 -12.29 -22.56
CA GLU A 408 -18.05 -11.27 -23.58
C GLU A 408 -19.01 -10.21 -23.01
N VAL A 409 -18.74 -8.93 -23.30
CA VAL A 409 -19.57 -7.79 -22.83
C VAL A 409 -21.06 -8.09 -23.03
N GLY A 410 -21.84 -7.94 -21.96
CA GLY A 410 -23.29 -8.22 -21.97
C GLY A 410 -23.68 -9.70 -21.86
N LYS A 411 -22.72 -10.62 -21.69
CA LYS A 411 -22.99 -12.02 -21.35
C LYS A 411 -22.61 -12.32 -19.90
N PRO A 412 -23.56 -12.80 -19.07
CA PRO A 412 -23.26 -13.14 -17.70
C PRO A 412 -22.25 -14.29 -17.64
N GLY A 413 -21.24 -14.15 -16.79
CA GLY A 413 -20.27 -15.20 -16.50
C GLY A 413 -18.84 -14.69 -16.46
N LEU A 414 -17.94 -15.56 -16.02
CA LEU A 414 -16.51 -15.30 -16.00
C LEU A 414 -15.83 -15.99 -17.18
N ASN A 415 -14.84 -15.33 -17.76
CA ASN A 415 -13.93 -15.97 -18.70
C ASN A 415 -12.94 -16.91 -17.96
N PRO A 416 -12.04 -17.63 -18.65
CA PRO A 416 -11.11 -18.54 -17.99
C PRO A 416 -10.25 -17.89 -16.90
N LEU A 417 -9.79 -16.65 -17.07
CA LEU A 417 -8.97 -15.94 -16.10
C LEU A 417 -9.79 -15.58 -14.86
N GLY A 418 -10.99 -15.05 -15.05
CA GLY A 418 -11.97 -14.82 -13.98
C GLY A 418 -12.26 -16.07 -13.17
N LYS A 419 -12.51 -17.20 -13.84
CA LYS A 419 -12.71 -18.49 -13.17
C LYS A 419 -11.50 -18.89 -12.35
N LEU A 420 -10.30 -18.86 -12.93
CA LEU A 420 -9.07 -19.18 -12.20
C LEU A 420 -8.91 -18.33 -10.95
N TYR A 421 -9.06 -17.00 -11.07
CA TYR A 421 -8.93 -16.07 -9.95
C TYR A 421 -9.95 -16.37 -8.85
N THR A 422 -11.25 -16.38 -9.19
CA THR A 422 -12.35 -16.61 -8.23
C THR A 422 -12.33 -17.99 -7.58
N GLU A 423 -12.00 -19.06 -8.33
CA GLU A 423 -11.86 -20.42 -7.78
C GLU A 423 -10.68 -20.51 -6.80
N THR A 424 -9.55 -19.89 -7.15
CA THR A 424 -8.34 -19.85 -6.30
C THR A 424 -8.63 -19.11 -4.99
N CYS A 425 -9.36 -18.01 -5.10
CA CYS A 425 -9.91 -17.24 -4.00
C CYS A 425 -10.78 -18.07 -3.04
N ARG A 426 -11.70 -18.84 -3.61
CA ARG A 426 -12.59 -19.75 -2.85
C ARG A 426 -11.82 -20.79 -2.03
N LEU A 427 -10.68 -21.28 -2.53
CA LEU A 427 -9.87 -22.27 -1.80
C LEU A 427 -9.38 -21.72 -0.45
N VAL A 428 -8.94 -20.46 -0.40
CA VAL A 428 -8.44 -19.82 0.83
C VAL A 428 -9.54 -19.68 1.87
N HIS A 429 -10.73 -19.27 1.44
CA HIS A 429 -11.86 -19.07 2.35
C HIS A 429 -12.32 -20.38 3.00
N ASN A 430 -12.44 -21.46 2.22
CA ASN A 430 -12.90 -22.76 2.73
C ASN A 430 -11.94 -23.36 3.77
N GLN A 431 -10.66 -22.99 3.76
CA GLN A 431 -9.72 -23.44 4.79
C GLN A 431 -10.06 -22.87 6.17
N GLY A 432 -10.53 -21.60 6.23
CA GLY A 432 -10.89 -20.94 7.48
C GLY A 432 -12.16 -21.51 8.12
N THR A 433 -13.11 -22.02 7.32
CA THR A 433 -14.37 -22.57 7.82
C THR A 433 -14.24 -23.98 8.39
N HIS A 434 -13.22 -24.74 7.97
CA HIS A 434 -13.02 -26.14 8.40
C HIS A 434 -12.10 -26.30 9.61
N GLN A 435 -11.35 -25.26 9.99
CA GLN A 435 -10.58 -25.23 11.25
C GLN A 435 -11.41 -24.66 12.41
N GLY A 436 -12.67 -25.09 12.54
CA GLY A 436 -13.40 -24.93 13.79
C GLY A 436 -12.56 -25.50 14.94
N PRO A 437 -12.69 -24.97 16.18
CA PRO A 437 -11.81 -25.33 17.28
C PRO A 437 -11.85 -26.84 17.44
N SER A 438 -10.80 -27.51 16.97
CA SER A 438 -10.57 -28.91 17.22
C SER A 438 -10.40 -28.96 18.73
N SER A 439 -11.48 -29.28 19.43
CA SER A 439 -11.46 -29.61 20.83
C SER A 439 -10.35 -30.63 20.99
N SER A 440 -9.23 -30.19 21.52
CA SER A 440 -8.20 -31.07 22.03
C SER A 440 -8.92 -31.96 23.02
N GLN A 441 -9.31 -33.16 22.58
CA GLN A 441 -9.51 -34.28 23.47
C GLN A 441 -8.17 -34.40 24.19
N GLN A 442 -8.12 -33.87 25.40
CA GLN A 442 -7.22 -34.36 26.43
C GLN A 442 -7.47 -35.87 26.49
N GLU A 443 -6.62 -36.64 25.81
CA GLU A 443 -6.32 -37.99 26.24
C GLU A 443 -5.76 -37.86 27.65
N SER A 444 -6.66 -37.97 28.63
CA SER A 444 -6.33 -38.23 30.01
C SER A 444 -5.80 -39.66 30.07
N ASP A 445 -4.51 -39.83 29.86
CA ASP A 445 -3.79 -41.03 30.26
C ASP A 445 -3.74 -41.04 31.80
N GLN A 446 -4.74 -41.68 32.40
CA GLN A 446 -4.74 -42.10 33.79
C GLN A 446 -4.12 -43.50 33.87
N SER A 447 -2.93 -43.60 34.42
CA SER A 447 -2.48 -44.80 35.13
C SER A 447 -1.60 -44.44 36.34
N HIS A 448 -2.23 -44.47 37.52
CA HIS A 448 -1.71 -44.98 38.81
C HIS A 448 -0.72 -46.16 38.61
N ASP A 449 0.31 -46.47 39.39
CA ASP A 449 0.94 -46.08 40.69
C ASP A 449 2.17 -47.08 40.84
N PRO A 450 2.92 -47.21 41.95
CA PRO A 450 3.78 -46.26 42.69
C PRO A 450 5.24 -46.80 42.90
N ASP A 451 6.08 -45.98 43.55
CA ASP A 451 7.27 -46.24 44.41
C ASP A 451 8.23 -47.42 44.14
N GLU A 452 9.54 -47.12 44.01
CA GLU A 452 10.62 -47.65 44.89
C GLU A 452 12.00 -47.04 44.56
N ASP A 453 12.63 -46.51 45.62
CA ASP A 453 14.08 -46.48 45.95
C ASP A 453 15.15 -45.73 45.11
N GLU A 454 15.62 -44.62 45.70
CA GLU A 454 17.03 -44.16 45.76
C GLU A 454 17.95 -45.29 46.32
N PRO A 455 19.31 -45.22 46.32
CA PRO A 455 20.22 -44.15 45.88
C PRO A 455 21.47 -44.65 45.11
N THR A 456 22.22 -43.75 44.45
CA THR A 456 23.68 -43.60 44.69
C THR A 456 24.27 -42.45 43.87
N ARG A 457 24.93 -41.55 44.59
CA ARG A 457 25.72 -40.43 44.07
C ARG A 457 27.17 -40.87 44.01
N GLN A 458 27.75 -40.96 42.81
CA GLN A 458 29.19 -41.07 42.59
C GLN A 458 29.67 -39.88 41.77
N GLU A 459 30.52 -39.06 42.37
CA GLU A 459 31.38 -38.10 41.67
C GLU A 459 32.43 -38.85 40.85
N PRO A 460 32.94 -38.25 39.77
CA PRO A 460 34.38 -38.28 39.60
C PRO A 460 35.01 -36.93 39.26
N GLU A 461 36.30 -36.91 39.59
CA GLU A 461 37.32 -35.88 39.59
C GLU A 461 37.59 -35.13 38.26
N PRO A 462 38.31 -33.99 38.31
CA PRO A 462 38.76 -33.26 37.13
C PRO A 462 40.14 -33.75 36.66
N HIS A 463 40.28 -34.01 35.35
CA HIS A 463 41.58 -34.17 34.71
C HIS A 463 41.94 -32.96 33.84
N ASN A 464 43.17 -32.50 34.07
CA ASN A 464 43.91 -31.44 33.41
C ASN A 464 44.85 -32.04 32.36
N GLU A 465 45.40 -31.19 31.48
CA GLU A 465 46.49 -31.45 30.49
C GLU A 465 46.05 -32.22 29.22
N SER A 466 46.53 -31.97 28.00
CA SER A 466 47.77 -31.31 27.51
C SER A 466 47.66 -30.98 26.00
N GLU A 467 48.69 -30.30 25.52
CA GLU A 467 48.93 -29.61 24.26
C GLU A 467 49.05 -30.46 22.98
N ASN A 468 48.92 -29.73 21.85
CA ASN A 468 49.64 -29.82 20.57
C ASN A 468 49.94 -31.19 19.92
N SER A 469 49.41 -31.35 18.71
CA SER A 469 50.12 -32.06 17.64
C SER A 469 49.81 -31.47 16.27
N MET A 470 50.86 -31.43 15.47
CA MET A 470 51.05 -30.81 14.16
C MET A 470 50.12 -31.37 13.08
N ALA A 471 49.66 -30.50 12.19
CA ALA A 471 49.26 -30.88 10.84
C ALA A 471 50.03 -30.01 9.83
N SER A 472 50.93 -30.67 9.11
CA SER A 472 51.58 -30.17 7.90
C SER A 472 50.85 -30.77 6.70
N HIS A 473 50.39 -29.95 5.76
CA HIS A 473 50.19 -30.32 4.36
C HIS A 473 50.13 -29.04 3.51
N GLU A 474 51.25 -28.76 2.86
CA GLU A 474 51.30 -28.04 1.58
C GLU A 474 50.87 -29.02 0.48
N ASP A 475 49.94 -28.63 -0.40
CA ASP A 475 50.29 -28.38 -1.80
C ASP A 475 49.07 -27.97 -2.66
N SER A 476 49.26 -26.83 -3.34
CA SER A 476 48.81 -26.43 -4.68
C SER A 476 47.45 -26.86 -5.24
N GLU A 477 46.60 -25.87 -5.58
CA GLU A 477 46.26 -25.55 -7.00
C GLU A 477 45.40 -24.27 -7.15
N LYS A 478 45.94 -23.32 -7.95
CA LYS A 478 45.37 -22.20 -8.73
C LYS A 478 44.15 -21.37 -8.24
N PRO A 479 44.23 -20.02 -8.28
CA PRO A 479 43.08 -19.15 -8.04
C PRO A 479 42.18 -19.06 -9.27
N ARG A 480 40.88 -19.30 -9.10
CA ARG A 480 39.85 -18.74 -9.99
C ARG A 480 39.61 -17.31 -9.57
N GLY A 481 39.71 -16.38 -10.52
CA GLY A 481 39.42 -14.97 -10.30
C GLY A 481 37.96 -14.75 -9.85
N PRO A 482 37.66 -13.62 -9.20
CA PRO A 482 36.30 -13.31 -8.80
C PRO A 482 35.45 -13.02 -10.04
N ASP A 483 34.38 -13.79 -10.21
CA ASP A 483 33.27 -13.40 -11.07
C ASP A 483 32.68 -12.11 -10.51
N ILE A 484 32.94 -11.01 -11.22
CA ILE A 484 32.36 -9.71 -10.94
C ILE A 484 30.87 -9.82 -11.26
N PHE A 485 30.06 -9.94 -10.22
CA PHE A 485 28.62 -9.81 -10.29
C PHE A 485 28.28 -8.34 -10.64
N VAL A 486 27.96 -8.09 -11.91
CA VAL A 486 27.38 -6.83 -12.36
C VAL A 486 25.87 -6.95 -12.18
N PRO A 487 25.23 -6.23 -11.23
CA PRO A 487 23.78 -6.23 -11.14
C PRO A 487 23.18 -5.65 -12.43
N PRO A 488 22.01 -6.13 -12.87
CA PRO A 488 21.34 -5.55 -14.03
C PRO A 488 21.10 -4.06 -13.76
N GLN A 489 21.63 -3.21 -14.64
CA GLN A 489 21.32 -1.78 -14.63
C GLN A 489 19.81 -1.64 -14.68
N GLN A 490 19.24 -0.95 -13.69
CA GLN A 490 17.93 -0.35 -13.83
C GLN A 490 17.99 0.51 -15.09
N HIS A 491 17.31 0.08 -16.15
CA HIS A 491 17.11 0.88 -17.35
C HIS A 491 16.32 2.11 -16.93
N ARG A 492 17.06 3.20 -16.74
CA ARG A 492 16.54 4.53 -16.46
C ARG A 492 16.31 5.18 -17.81
N ASP A 493 15.15 4.92 -18.42
CA ASP A 493 14.70 5.71 -19.55
C ASP A 493 14.26 7.07 -19.02
N GLN A 494 15.15 8.05 -19.21
CA GLN A 494 14.79 9.46 -19.16
C GLN A 494 13.81 9.73 -20.30
N LEU A 495 12.54 9.97 -19.97
CA LEU A 495 11.64 10.71 -20.84
C LEU A 495 12.18 12.15 -20.96
N GLN A 496 13.11 12.36 -21.89
CA GLN A 496 13.42 13.68 -22.41
C GLN A 496 12.30 14.09 -23.36
N THR A 497 11.67 15.22 -23.04
CA THR A 497 10.73 15.92 -23.89
C THR A 497 11.39 16.26 -25.22
N ALA A 498 10.95 15.59 -26.29
CA ALA A 498 11.30 15.96 -27.65
C ALA A 498 10.56 17.25 -28.02
N ASN A 499 11.24 18.39 -27.90
CA ASN A 499 10.84 19.65 -28.52
C ASN A 499 10.85 19.47 -30.05
N SER A 500 9.67 19.47 -30.64
CA SER A 500 9.46 19.57 -32.08
C SER A 500 9.87 20.96 -32.55
N SER A 501 10.84 21.01 -33.46
CA SER A 501 11.06 22.16 -34.34
C SER A 501 11.38 21.64 -35.73
N VAL A 502 10.41 21.77 -36.63
CA VAL A 502 10.63 21.75 -38.08
C VAL A 502 10.11 23.07 -38.62
N PRO A 503 10.92 23.84 -39.38
CA PRO A 503 10.49 25.09 -39.98
C PRO A 503 9.89 24.86 -41.37
N PHE A 504 8.83 25.63 -41.65
CA PHE A 504 8.18 25.89 -42.95
C PHE A 504 7.67 24.72 -43.81
#